data_AF-A0A4Y1QM88-F1
#
_entry.id   AF-A0A4Y1QM88-F1
#
_cell.length_a   1.000
_cell.length_b   1.000
_cell.length_c   1.000
_cell.angle_alpha   90.00
_cell.angle_beta   90.00
_cell.angle_gamma   90.00
#
_symmetry.space_group_name_H-M   'P 1'
#
loop_
_entity.id
_entity.type
_entity.pdbx_description
1 polymer ?
#
loop_
_entity_poly.entity_id
_entity_poly.type
_entity_poly.pdbx_seq_one_letter_code
_entity_poly.pdbx_strand_id
1 'polypeptide(L)'
;MGCLCSFKVSKDFESVHSQHAQIREKLEYNHRLSRKGYAGLEDQLEETMPGVEIDRSTLWKRARQDKHGNIPIQRWQRKQN
;
A
#
# COMPACT_ATOMS: atom_id res chain seq x y z
N MET A 1 -3.48 7.61 -30.79
CA MET A 1 -2.11 7.49 -30.22
C MET A 1 -2.14 6.45 -29.10
N GLY A 2 -2.00 5.17 -29.43
CA GLY A 2 -2.02 4.08 -28.44
C GLY A 2 -0.59 3.60 -28.21
N CYS A 3 -0.05 3.84 -27.02
CA CYS A 3 1.24 3.30 -26.64
C CYS A 3 1.06 1.80 -26.33
N LEU A 4 1.27 0.93 -27.32
CA LEU A 4 1.37 -0.51 -27.14
C LEU A 4 2.73 -0.84 -26.50
N CYS A 5 2.87 -0.58 -25.21
CA CYS A 5 4.02 -1.07 -24.44
C CYS A 5 3.82 -2.55 -24.09
N SER A 6 3.71 -3.42 -25.09
CA SER A 6 3.86 -4.86 -24.90
C SER A 6 5.34 -5.20 -24.86
N PHE A 7 6.04 -4.73 -23.83
CA PHE A 7 7.39 -5.21 -23.53
C PHE A 7 7.23 -6.70 -23.22
N LYS A 8 7.87 -7.59 -23.99
CA LYS A 8 7.81 -9.04 -23.72
C LYS A 8 8.37 -9.26 -22.32
N VAL A 9 7.50 -9.46 -21.35
CA VAL A 9 7.87 -9.85 -20.01
C VAL A 9 8.38 -11.29 -20.10
N SER A 10 9.61 -11.56 -19.64
CA SER A 10 10.11 -12.94 -19.62
C SER A 10 9.21 -13.81 -18.73
N LYS A 11 9.02 -15.08 -19.08
CA LYS A 11 8.29 -16.05 -18.25
C LYS A 11 8.85 -16.11 -16.83
N ASP A 12 10.17 -15.91 -16.69
CA ASP A 12 10.83 -15.87 -15.38
C ASP A 12 10.38 -14.67 -14.55
N PHE A 13 10.19 -13.51 -15.19
CA PHE A 13 9.70 -12.32 -14.52
C PHE A 13 8.25 -12.48 -14.09
N GLU A 14 7.38 -13.04 -14.93
CA GLU A 14 5.97 -13.27 -14.57
C GLU A 14 5.85 -14.23 -13.38
N SER A 15 6.70 -15.27 -13.35
CA SER A 15 6.78 -16.22 -12.24
C SER A 15 7.17 -15.51 -10.93
N VAL A 16 8.28 -14.76 -10.93
CA VAL A 16 8.76 -14.00 -9.77
C VAL A 16 7.71 -12.96 -9.33
N HIS A 17 7.09 -12.25 -10.27
CA HIS A 17 6.04 -11.28 -10.00
C HIS A 17 4.83 -11.93 -9.31
N SER A 18 4.38 -13.08 -9.81
CA SER A 18 3.23 -13.81 -9.25
C SER A 18 3.54 -14.35 -7.86
N GLN A 19 4.74 -14.89 -7.64
CA GLN A 19 5.19 -15.32 -6.32
C GLN A 19 5.18 -14.15 -5.33
N HIS A 20 5.75 -13.00 -5.72
CA HIS A 20 5.78 -11.82 -4.87
C HIS A 20 4.38 -11.27 -4.60
N ALA A 21 3.45 -11.35 -5.57
CA ALA A 21 2.05 -10.97 -5.37
C ALA A 21 1.36 -11.86 -4.32
N GLN A 22 1.55 -13.18 -4.37
CA GLN A 22 1.01 -14.11 -3.37
C GLN A 22 1.61 -13.88 -1.97
N ILE A 23 2.90 -13.55 -1.89
CA ILE A 23 3.55 -13.20 -0.61
C ILE A 23 2.96 -11.91 -0.04
N ARG A 24 2.79 -10.86 -0.87
CA ARG A 24 2.19 -9.58 -0.45
C ARG A 24 0.74 -9.75 -0.02
N GLU A 25 -0.03 -10.56 -0.74
CA GLU A 25 -1.39 -10.89 -0.33
C GLU A 25 -1.41 -11.51 1.07
N LYS A 26 -0.38 -12.29 1.41
CA LYS A 26 -0.26 -12.97 2.71
C LYS A 26 0.16 -12.07 3.88
N LEU A 27 0.68 -10.86 3.62
CA LEU A 27 1.09 -9.95 4.68
C LEU A 27 -0.10 -9.48 5.51
N GLU A 28 0.08 -9.51 6.83
CA GLU A 28 -0.94 -9.12 7.80
C GLU A 28 -1.24 -7.62 7.75
N TYR A 29 -0.20 -6.81 7.51
CA TYR A 29 -0.27 -5.35 7.52
C TYR A 29 0.08 -4.77 6.15
N ASN A 30 -0.77 -5.03 5.16
CA ASN A 30 -0.58 -4.48 3.83
C ASN A 30 -0.68 -2.96 3.80
N HIS A 31 0.33 -2.31 3.25
CA HIS A 31 0.32 -0.87 3.01
C HIS A 31 -0.60 -0.54 1.83
N ARG A 32 -1.43 0.50 1.97
CA ARG A 32 -2.32 0.98 0.91
C ARG A 32 -1.89 2.34 0.37
N LEU A 33 -0.59 2.59 0.43
CA LEU A 33 -0.01 3.84 -0.06
C LEU A 33 -0.11 3.91 -1.59
N SER A 34 -0.46 5.10 -2.08
CA SER A 34 -0.34 5.47 -3.49
C SER A 34 1.11 5.35 -3.97
N ARG A 35 1.34 5.45 -5.29
CA ARG A 35 2.69 5.48 -5.90
C ARG A 35 3.64 6.48 -5.24
N LYS A 36 3.12 7.56 -4.62
CA LYS A 36 3.90 8.56 -3.89
C LYS A 36 4.47 8.09 -2.54
N GLY A 37 4.04 6.94 -2.02
CA GLY A 37 4.57 6.36 -0.78
C GLY A 37 4.30 7.21 0.46
N TYR A 38 5.22 7.15 1.43
CA TYR A 38 5.12 7.88 2.69
C TYR A 38 5.37 9.37 2.56
N ALA A 39 6.34 9.78 1.73
CA ALA A 39 6.65 11.19 1.49
C ALA A 39 5.39 11.92 0.98
N GLY A 40 4.71 11.37 -0.03
CA GLY A 40 3.48 12.00 -0.51
C GLY A 40 2.28 11.92 0.44
N LEU A 41 2.32 11.05 1.47
CA LEU A 41 1.31 11.04 2.53
C LEU A 41 1.61 12.11 3.58
N GLU A 42 2.88 12.31 3.90
CA GLU A 42 3.37 13.37 4.78
C GLU A 42 3.03 14.75 4.20
N ASP A 43 3.34 14.98 2.92
CA ASP A 43 2.98 16.22 2.21
C ASP A 43 1.47 16.52 2.31
N GLN A 44 0.62 15.51 2.09
CA GLN A 44 -0.85 15.66 2.17
C GLN A 44 -1.35 15.98 3.59
N LEU A 45 -0.69 15.41 4.59
CA LEU A 45 -1.02 15.65 5.98
C LEU A 45 -0.55 17.05 6.40
N GLU A 46 0.61 17.49 5.94
CA GLU A 46 1.12 18.85 6.16
C GLU A 46 0.22 19.91 5.52
N GLU A 47 -0.31 19.65 4.32
CA GLU A 47 -1.32 20.52 3.68
C GLU A 47 -2.61 20.64 4.51
N THR A 48 -3.06 19.54 5.11
CA THR A 48 -4.31 19.51 5.89
C THR A 48 -4.13 20.06 7.31
N MET A 49 -2.94 19.87 7.88
CA MET A 49 -2.60 20.20 9.26
C MET A 49 -1.23 20.90 9.32
N PRO A 50 -1.14 22.15 8.85
CA PRO A 50 0.13 22.86 8.77
C PRO A 50 0.72 23.09 10.17
N GLY A 51 2.02 22.86 10.30
CA GLY A 51 2.78 23.10 11.55
C GLY A 51 2.59 22.03 12.64
N VAL A 52 1.86 20.96 12.37
CA VAL A 52 1.78 19.80 13.27
C VAL A 52 2.89 18.81 12.91
N GLU A 53 3.78 18.53 13.86
CA GLU A 53 4.77 17.47 13.69
C GLU A 53 4.04 16.12 13.62
N ILE A 54 4.10 15.47 12.46
CA ILE A 54 3.43 14.19 12.24
C ILE A 54 4.31 13.08 12.81
N ASP A 55 3.88 12.53 13.94
CA ASP A 55 4.54 11.35 14.49
C ASP A 55 4.50 10.16 13.50
N ARG A 56 5.57 9.36 13.53
CA ARG A 56 5.73 8.18 12.68
C ARG A 56 4.59 7.17 12.87
N SER A 57 4.03 7.05 14.08
CA SER A 57 2.88 6.16 14.34
C SER A 57 1.61 6.66 13.64
N THR A 58 1.41 7.97 13.55
CA THR A 58 0.28 8.60 12.86
C THR A 58 0.37 8.33 11.37
N LEU A 59 1.57 8.51 10.80
CA LEU A 59 1.84 8.20 9.40
C LEU A 59 1.59 6.72 9.09
N TRP A 60 2.03 5.83 9.98
CA TRP A 60 1.81 4.38 9.87
C TRP A 60 0.33 3.97 9.89
N LYS A 61 -0.48 4.60 10.74
CA LYS A 61 -1.93 4.38 10.83
C LYS A 61 -2.63 4.88 9.56
N ARG A 62 -2.34 6.10 9.13
CA ARG A 62 -2.93 6.72 7.92
C ARG A 62 -2.60 5.94 6.65
N ALA A 63 -1.38 5.45 6.52
CA ALA A 63 -0.94 4.65 5.37
C ALA A 63 -1.71 3.32 5.17
N ARG A 64 -2.47 2.88 6.17
CA ARG A 64 -3.22 1.60 6.18
C ARG A 64 -4.72 1.78 6.22
N GLN A 65 -5.19 3.01 6.43
CA GLN A 65 -6.60 3.33 6.34
C GLN A 65 -7.07 3.15 4.90
N ASP A 66 -8.28 2.66 4.75
CA ASP A 66 -8.99 2.69 3.48
C ASP A 66 -9.53 4.10 3.20
N LYS A 67 -10.18 4.27 2.04
CA LYS A 67 -10.80 5.55 1.65
C LYS A 67 -11.91 6.00 2.61
N HIS A 68 -12.41 5.10 3.46
CA HIS A 68 -13.45 5.34 4.44
C HIS A 68 -12.87 5.47 5.87
N GLY A 69 -11.54 5.45 6.03
CA GLY A 69 -10.86 5.56 7.32
C GLY A 69 -10.73 4.24 8.09
N ASN A 70 -11.21 3.11 7.56
CA ASN A 70 -11.11 1.82 8.23
C ASN A 70 -9.73 1.20 8.02
N ILE A 71 -9.18 0.64 9.08
CA ILE A 71 -8.01 -0.24 9.00
C ILE A 71 -8.55 -1.67 8.96
N PRO A 72 -8.42 -2.42 7.85
CA PRO A 72 -8.95 -3.77 7.79
C PRO A 72 -8.20 -4.67 8.77
N ILE A 73 -8.81 -4.94 9.93
CA ILE A 73 -8.36 -5.92 10.94
C ILE A 73 -8.64 -7.37 10.46
N GLN A 74 -9.35 -7.53 9.33
CA GLN A 74 -10.06 -8.75 8.96
C GLN A 74 -9.20 -10.00 8.73
N ARG A 75 -7.89 -9.88 8.54
CA ARG A 75 -7.02 -11.07 8.37
C ARG A 75 -6.75 -11.81 9.69
N TRP A 76 -6.98 -11.17 10.85
CA TRP A 76 -6.88 -11.81 12.17
C TRP A 76 -7.99 -12.84 12.42
N GLN A 77 -9.23 -12.54 12.02
CA GLN A 77 -10.40 -13.37 12.34
C GLN A 77 -10.50 -14.64 11.47
N ARG A 78 -9.87 -14.67 10.29
CA ARG A 78 -9.93 -15.83 9.37
C ARG A 78 -9.01 -17.00 9.76
N LYS A 79 -8.09 -16.82 10.72
CA LYS A 79 -7.21 -17.90 11.21
C LYS A 79 -7.75 -18.65 12.44
N GLN A 80 -8.95 -18.31 12.91
CA GLN A 80 -9.57 -18.89 14.11
C GLN A 80 -10.80 -19.76 13.80
N ASN A 81 -10.97 -20.20 12.54
CA ASN A 81 -12.04 -21.10 12.12
C ASN A 81 -11.49 -22.18 11.22
#